data_AF-A0A832H480-F1
#
_entry.id   AF-A0A832H480-F1
#
_cell.length_a   1.000
_cell.length_b   1.000
_cell.length_c   1.000
_cell.angle_alpha   90.00
_cell.angle_beta   90.00
_cell.angle_gamma   90.00
#
_symmetry.space_group_name_H-M   'P 1'
#
loop_
_entity.id
_entity.type
_entity.pdbx_description
1 polymer ?
#
loop_
_entity_poly.entity_id
_entity_poly.type
_entity_poly.pdbx_seq_one_letter_code
_entity_poly.pdbx_strand_id
1 'polypeptide(L)'
;MSDLTLTFDPGSSLSKVIYHLADGKPRLLLMEPEVIELSVDSINTHLKARGNIGITRSEDDAWLQCSDGKQCQVVGYLARQFLATVRMNEVKYERALYKVLAAVGAIAQQ
;
A
#
# COMPACT_ATOMS: atom_id res chain seq x y z
N MET A 1 -12.05 -13.98 18.55
CA MET A 1 -11.29 -14.50 17.40
C MET A 1 -10.94 -13.29 16.55
N SER A 2 -9.74 -13.19 15.99
CA SER A 2 -9.32 -12.02 15.19
C SER A 2 -9.92 -12.07 13.78
N ASP A 3 -10.43 -10.94 13.28
CA ASP A 3 -10.99 -10.84 11.92
C ASP A 3 -9.91 -10.94 10.83
N LEU A 4 -8.68 -10.55 11.18
CA LEU A 4 -7.49 -10.64 10.34
C LEU A 4 -6.29 -11.07 11.21
N THR A 5 -5.57 -12.08 10.75
CA THR A 5 -4.25 -12.44 11.28
C THR A 5 -3.27 -12.39 10.13
N LEU A 6 -2.14 -11.70 10.31
CA LEU A 6 -1.14 -11.53 9.26
C LEU A 6 0.28 -11.61 9.82
N THR A 7 1.20 -12.05 8.98
CA THR A 7 2.65 -11.86 9.14
C THR A 7 3.14 -10.97 8.01
N PHE A 8 4.11 -10.10 8.30
CA PHE A 8 4.57 -9.10 7.34
C PHE A 8 6.09 -8.99 7.28
N ASP A 9 6.63 -9.09 6.06
CA ASP A 9 8.01 -8.79 5.70
C ASP A 9 8.05 -7.47 4.89
N PRO A 10 8.38 -6.31 5.51
CA PRO A 10 8.52 -5.02 4.83
C PRO A 10 9.86 -4.90 4.09
N GLY A 11 10.15 -5.82 3.17
CA GLY A 11 11.38 -5.86 2.40
C GLY A 11 11.63 -4.61 1.57
N SER A 12 12.90 -4.30 1.32
CA SER A 12 13.32 -3.22 0.41
C SER A 12 13.19 -3.60 -1.07
N SER A 13 13.07 -4.89 -1.38
CA SER A 13 12.81 -5.40 -2.73
C SER A 13 11.34 -5.68 -2.99
N LEU A 14 10.61 -6.14 -1.97
CA LEU A 14 9.21 -6.52 -2.07
C LEU A 14 8.61 -6.65 -0.67
N SER A 15 7.43 -6.05 -0.46
CA SER A 15 6.60 -6.28 0.71
C SER A 15 5.80 -7.57 0.55
N LYS A 16 5.88 -8.46 1.53
CA LYS A 16 5.25 -9.78 1.49
C LYS A 16 4.39 -9.97 2.72
N VAL A 17 3.15 -10.39 2.53
CA VAL A 17 2.18 -10.65 3.60
C VAL A 17 1.65 -12.05 3.44
N ILE A 18 1.71 -12.85 4.50
CA ILE A 18 0.88 -14.07 4.61
C ILE A 18 -0.20 -13.76 5.63
N TYR A 19 -1.46 -13.94 5.25
CA TYR A 19 -2.59 -13.64 6.12
C TYR A 19 -3.70 -14.66 5.99
N HIS A 20 -4.61 -14.67 6.95
CA HIS A 20 -5.89 -15.34 6.84
C HIS A 20 -6.97 -14.47 7.49
N LEU A 21 -8.21 -14.66 7.03
CA LEU A 21 -9.40 -14.05 7.64
C LEU A 21 -10.02 -15.05 8.63
N ALA A 22 -11.26 -14.80 9.05
CA ALA A 22 -12.04 -15.70 9.90
C ALA A 22 -12.21 -17.11 9.30
N ASP A 23 -12.04 -17.27 7.98
CA ASP A 23 -12.09 -18.57 7.30
C ASP A 23 -10.85 -19.45 7.54
N GLY A 24 -9.79 -18.90 8.15
CA GLY A 24 -8.54 -19.59 8.44
C GLY A 24 -7.72 -19.99 7.21
N LYS A 25 -8.12 -19.59 6.00
CA LYS A 25 -7.42 -19.96 4.76
C LYS A 25 -6.23 -19.04 4.54
N PRO A 26 -4.99 -19.57 4.41
CA PRO A 26 -3.82 -18.75 4.15
C PRO A 26 -3.89 -18.13 2.75
N ARG A 27 -3.51 -16.86 2.67
CA ARG A 27 -3.48 -16.04 1.45
C ARG A 27 -2.16 -15.29 1.41
N LEU A 28 -1.71 -14.98 0.19
CA LEU A 28 -0.49 -14.23 -0.08
C LEU A 28 -0.85 -12.88 -0.69
N LEU A 29 -0.32 -11.80 -0.11
CA LEU A 29 -0.32 -10.47 -0.73
C LEU A 29 1.13 -10.03 -0.97
N LEU A 30 1.39 -9.52 -2.16
CA LEU A 30 2.68 -8.96 -2.55
C LEU A 30 2.48 -7.51 -2.96
N MET A 31 3.38 -6.64 -2.53
CA MET A 31 3.36 -5.22 -2.90
C MET A 31 4.78 -4.77 -3.20
N GLU A 32 4.92 -3.94 -4.22
CA GLU A 32 6.13 -3.21 -4.53
C GLU A 32 6.68 -2.42 -3.32
N PRO A 33 8.01 -2.27 -3.18
CA PRO A 33 8.62 -1.66 -2.01
C PRO A 33 8.57 -0.13 -1.96
N GLU A 34 8.17 0.53 -3.05
CA GLU A 34 8.15 1.97 -3.22
C GLU A 34 7.15 2.65 -2.28
N VAL A 35 7.55 3.80 -1.73
CA VAL A 35 6.72 4.67 -0.90
C VAL A 35 7.09 6.11 -1.24
N ILE A 36 6.10 6.97 -1.45
CA ILE A 36 6.29 8.40 -1.68
C ILE A 36 5.17 9.20 -1.02
N GLU A 37 5.52 10.36 -0.47
CA GLU A 37 4.55 11.33 0.02
C GLU A 37 4.10 12.24 -1.12
N LEU A 38 2.79 12.39 -1.29
CA LEU A 38 2.18 13.30 -2.27
C LEU A 38 1.03 14.07 -1.64
N SER A 39 0.63 15.18 -2.25
CA SER A 39 -0.63 15.83 -1.89
C SER A 39 -1.81 14.95 -2.29
N VAL A 40 -2.87 14.98 -1.48
CA VAL A 40 -4.14 14.30 -1.77
C VAL A 40 -4.71 14.76 -3.13
N ASP A 41 -4.53 16.05 -3.47
CA ASP A 41 -4.94 16.61 -4.76
C ASP A 41 -4.21 15.96 -5.95
N SER A 42 -2.93 15.59 -5.79
CA SER A 42 -2.15 14.90 -6.84
C SER A 42 -2.73 13.51 -7.12
N ILE A 43 -3.06 12.76 -6.07
CA ILE A 43 -3.70 11.45 -6.19
C ILE A 43 -5.08 11.57 -6.82
N ASN A 44 -5.91 12.49 -6.35
CA ASN A 44 -7.25 12.71 -6.90
C ASN A 44 -7.20 13.08 -8.39
N THR A 45 -6.22 13.89 -8.79
CA THR A 45 -6.01 14.26 -10.20
C THR A 45 -5.59 13.06 -11.03
N HIS A 46 -4.66 12.25 -10.53
CA HIS A 46 -4.23 11.01 -11.19
C HIS A 46 -5.37 10.00 -11.37
N LEU A 47 -6.14 9.74 -10.31
CA LEU A 47 -7.28 8.82 -10.36
C LEU A 47 -8.36 9.30 -11.33
N LYS A 48 -8.64 10.61 -11.38
CA LYS A 48 -9.56 11.21 -12.37
C LYS A 48 -9.04 11.07 -13.80
N ALA A 49 -7.76 11.33 -14.02
CA ALA A 49 -7.14 11.25 -15.35
C ALA A 49 -7.09 9.80 -15.87
N ARG A 50 -6.82 8.83 -14.99
CA ARG A 50 -6.82 7.40 -15.31
C ARG A 50 -8.22 6.88 -15.65
N GLY A 51 -9.26 7.40 -15.02
CA GLY A 51 -10.64 6.91 -15.17
C GLY A 51 -10.81 5.45 -14.72
N ASN A 52 -11.89 4.79 -15.15
CA ASN A 52 -12.15 3.37 -14.88
C ASN A 52 -11.41 2.42 -15.84
N ILE A 53 -10.24 2.82 -16.35
CA ILE A 53 -9.49 2.00 -17.31
C ILE A 53 -8.83 0.85 -16.53
N GLY A 54 -9.56 -0.27 -16.45
CA GLY A 54 -9.14 -1.53 -15.83
C GLY A 54 -9.58 -1.66 -14.37
N ILE A 55 -10.03 -2.87 -14.00
CA ILE A 55 -10.14 -3.25 -12.59
C ILE A 55 -8.71 -3.44 -12.08
N THR A 56 -8.28 -2.54 -11.21
CA THR A 56 -7.04 -2.69 -10.46
C THR A 56 -7.26 -3.59 -9.27
N ARG A 57 -6.24 -4.38 -8.93
CA ARG A 57 -6.24 -5.08 -7.65
C ARG A 57 -6.07 -4.04 -6.55
N SER A 58 -6.66 -4.27 -5.37
CA SER A 58 -6.62 -3.31 -4.29
C SER A 58 -5.19 -3.00 -3.83
N GLU A 59 -4.26 -3.96 -3.96
CA GLU A 59 -2.83 -3.76 -3.70
C GLU A 59 -2.12 -2.84 -4.71
N ASP A 60 -2.64 -2.73 -5.94
CA ASP A 60 -2.00 -1.95 -7.01
C ASP A 60 -2.32 -0.44 -6.91
N ASP A 61 -3.38 -0.08 -6.18
CA ASP A 61 -3.89 1.29 -6.01
C ASP A 61 -3.78 1.79 -4.56
N ALA A 62 -2.85 1.25 -3.79
CA ALA A 62 -2.75 1.54 -2.37
C ALA A 62 -2.16 2.92 -2.06
N TRP A 63 -2.92 3.74 -1.34
CA TRP A 63 -2.47 4.98 -0.72
C TRP A 63 -3.26 5.21 0.57
N LEU A 64 -2.69 6.01 1.48
CA LEU A 64 -3.30 6.29 2.77
C LEU A 64 -3.04 7.71 3.23
N GLN A 65 -4.04 8.31 3.84
CA GLN A 65 -3.98 9.63 4.45
C GLN A 65 -4.00 9.44 5.97
N CYS A 66 -2.90 9.75 6.65
CA CYS A 66 -2.89 9.78 8.11
C CYS A 66 -3.43 11.16 8.53
N SER A 67 -4.52 11.20 9.31
CA SER A 67 -5.24 12.41 9.74
C SER A 67 -5.93 13.20 8.60
N ASP A 68 -6.55 14.33 8.93
CA ASP A 68 -7.22 15.26 8.01
C ASP A 68 -6.27 16.20 7.25
N GLY A 69 -4.97 15.92 7.25
CA GLY A 69 -3.94 16.70 6.56
C GLY A 69 -4.02 16.61 5.02
N LYS A 70 -3.34 17.51 4.30
CA LYS A 70 -3.37 17.53 2.82
C LYS A 70 -2.41 16.55 2.14
N GLN A 71 -1.63 15.81 2.91
CA GLN A 71 -0.62 14.87 2.42
C GLN A 71 -1.09 13.43 2.60
N CYS A 72 -0.61 12.56 1.72
CA CYS A 72 -0.86 11.13 1.77
C CYS A 72 0.41 10.36 1.43
N GLN A 73 0.48 9.12 1.93
CA GLN A 73 1.53 8.17 1.59
C GLN A 73 1.00 7.23 0.53
N VAL A 74 1.70 7.18 -0.60
CA VAL A 74 1.41 6.31 -1.73
C VAL A 74 2.35 5.14 -1.66
N VAL A 75 1.85 3.92 -1.85
CA VAL A 75 2.61 2.69 -1.59
C VAL A 75 2.53 1.78 -2.81
N GLY A 76 3.61 1.04 -3.05
CA GLY A 76 3.60 -0.08 -3.99
C GLY A 76 3.55 0.35 -5.45
N TYR A 77 2.77 -0.39 -6.24
CA TYR A 77 2.69 -0.19 -7.69
C TYR A 77 2.25 1.25 -8.03
N LEU A 78 1.27 1.79 -7.30
CA LEU A 78 0.83 3.17 -7.47
C LEU A 78 1.97 4.17 -7.22
N ALA A 79 2.78 3.97 -6.17
CA ALA A 79 3.93 4.84 -5.91
C ALA A 79 4.94 4.82 -7.07
N ARG A 80 5.17 3.64 -7.66
CA ARG A 80 6.04 3.49 -8.84
C ARG A 80 5.50 4.27 -10.05
N GLN A 81 4.18 4.39 -10.22
CA GLN A 81 3.59 5.22 -11.29
C GLN A 81 3.95 6.71 -11.14
N PHE A 82 4.24 7.17 -9.91
CA PHE A 82 4.75 8.51 -9.63
C PHE A 82 6.28 8.59 -9.61
N LEU A 83 6.97 7.64 -10.25
CA LEU A 83 8.43 7.58 -10.32
C LEU A 83 9.11 7.53 -8.94
N ALA A 84 8.42 7.01 -7.93
CA ALA A 84 9.01 6.80 -6.61
C ALA A 84 10.20 5.84 -6.72
N THR A 85 11.27 6.13 -5.98
CA THR A 85 12.45 5.27 -5.90
C THR A 85 12.51 4.59 -4.53
N VAL A 86 13.12 3.41 -4.51
CA VAL A 86 13.44 2.74 -3.25
C VAL A 86 14.54 3.55 -2.55
N ARG A 87 14.18 4.17 -1.42
CA ARG A 87 15.12 4.94 -0.61
C ARG A 87 15.88 4.02 0.34
N MET A 88 17.20 3.97 0.16
CA MET A 88 18.10 3.18 1.02
C MET A 88 18.69 4.01 2.19
N ASN A 89 18.42 5.32 2.21
CA ASN A 89 18.93 6.27 3.21
C ASN A 89 17.95 6.57 4.35
N GLU A 90 16.70 6.09 4.27
CA GLU A 90 15.68 6.22 5.31
C GLU A 90 15.68 4.98 6.22
N VAL A 91 15.29 5.15 7.48
CA VAL A 91 15.22 4.04 8.44
C VAL A 91 14.02 3.13 8.12
N LYS A 92 14.25 1.81 8.12
CA LYS A 92 13.25 0.83 7.66
C LYS A 92 11.89 0.93 8.37
N TYR A 93 11.89 1.29 9.66
CA TYR A 93 10.67 1.32 10.45
C TYR A 93 9.70 2.43 10.03
N GLU A 94 10.20 3.58 9.54
CA GLU A 94 9.36 4.71 9.12
C GLU A 94 8.47 4.33 7.94
N ARG A 95 9.02 3.56 6.99
CA ARG A 95 8.25 3.07 5.83
C ARG A 95 7.43 1.83 6.14
N ALA A 96 7.87 1.00 7.07
CA ALA A 96 7.18 -0.24 7.41
C ALA A 96 5.74 0.02 7.87
N LEU A 97 5.50 1.10 8.63
CA LEU A 97 4.16 1.50 9.06
C LEU A 97 3.21 1.69 7.87
N TYR A 98 3.59 2.52 6.91
CA TYR A 98 2.75 2.81 5.74
C TYR A 98 2.49 1.57 4.90
N LYS A 99 3.51 0.71 4.75
CA LYS A 99 3.36 -0.54 4.02
C LYS A 99 2.41 -1.53 4.71
N VAL A 100 2.45 -1.63 6.06
CA VAL A 100 1.50 -2.44 6.82
C VAL A 100 0.08 -1.91 6.65
N LEU A 101 -0.13 -0.60 6.82
CA LEU A 101 -1.46 0.02 6.71
C LEU A 101 -2.04 -0.15 5.30
N ALA A 102 -1.20 0.03 4.27
CA ALA A 102 -1.58 -0.21 2.88
C ALA A 102 -1.99 -1.67 2.64
N ALA A 103 -1.23 -2.64 3.16
CA ALA A 103 -1.58 -4.06 3.07
C ALA A 103 -2.91 -4.38 3.76
N VAL A 104 -3.13 -3.86 4.97
CA VAL A 104 -4.40 -4.05 5.70
C VAL A 104 -5.57 -3.45 4.94
N GLY A 105 -5.41 -2.24 4.39
CA GLY A 105 -6.43 -1.59 3.57
C GLY A 105 -6.73 -2.36 2.28
N ALA A 106 -5.70 -2.86 1.60
CA ALA A 106 -5.86 -3.68 0.40
C ALA A 106 -6.61 -4.98 0.71
N ILE A 107 -6.28 -5.66 1.82
CA ILE A 107 -6.98 -6.88 2.27
C ILE A 107 -8.45 -6.59 2.60
N ALA A 108 -8.76 -5.45 3.22
CA ALA A 108 -10.12 -5.08 3.58
C ALA A 108 -11.04 -4.77 2.37
N GLN A 109 -10.45 -4.54 1.20
CA GLN A 109 -11.15 -4.27 -0.07
C GLN A 109 -11.40 -5.54 -0.91
N GLN A 110 -10.94 -6.72 -0.43
CA GLN A 110 -11.10 -8.00 -1.12
C GLN A 110 -12.44 -8.68 -0.84
#